data_AF-A0A970Y580-F1
#
_entry.id   AF-A0A970Y580-F1
#
_cell.length_a   1.000
_cell.length_b   1.000
_cell.length_c   1.000
_cell.angle_alpha   90.00
_cell.angle_beta   90.00
_cell.angle_gamma   90.00
#
_symmetry.space_group_name_H-M   'P 1'
#
loop_
_entity.id
_entity.type
_entity.pdbx_description
1 polymer ?
#
loop_
_entity_poly.entity_id
_entity_poly.type
_entity_poly.pdbx_seq_one_letter_code
_entity_poly.pdbx_strand_id
1 'polypeptide(L)'
;MQDHANLTFRSPLVGPNDDSLGPRFPVVSGLYCPQSVRRALRGGPTRVTAAVVAEVRNRRRLSDFEEGVVRSTGIPVVTDELVAVALLAAHMGGRLAAVVVLEEKGRKSDRT
;
A
#
# COMPACT_ATOMS: atom_id res chain seq x y z
N MET A 1 -6.74 -0.01 4.66
CA MET A 1 -5.27 -0.02 4.86
C MET A 1 -4.89 0.83 6.06
N GLN A 2 -3.86 0.42 6.80
CA GLN A 2 -3.35 1.14 7.98
C GLN A 2 -2.08 1.93 7.67
N ASP A 3 -1.13 1.31 6.98
CA ASP A 3 0.15 1.93 6.61
C ASP A 3 0.76 1.21 5.40
N HIS A 4 1.83 1.75 4.80
CA HIS A 4 2.57 1.11 3.72
C HIS A 4 4.06 0.92 4.04
N ALA A 5 4.69 -0.04 3.36
CA ALA A 5 6.15 -0.15 3.29
C ALA A 5 6.59 -0.09 1.82
N ASN A 6 7.45 0.86 1.47
CA ASN A 6 7.93 1.00 0.10
C ASN A 6 9.20 0.17 -0.15
N LEU A 7 9.07 -1.05 -0.68
CA LEU A 7 10.22 -1.91 -0.97
C LEU A 7 10.79 -1.69 -2.39
N THR A 8 10.20 -0.78 -3.17
CA THR A 8 10.71 -0.45 -4.51
C THR A 8 11.93 0.46 -4.47
N PHE A 9 12.12 1.16 -3.35
CA PHE A 9 13.10 2.24 -3.16
C PHE A 9 13.00 3.35 -4.22
N ARG A 10 11.78 3.57 -4.73
CA ARG A 10 11.48 4.64 -5.69
C ARG A 10 10.48 5.61 -5.08
N SER A 11 10.63 6.88 -5.45
CA SER A 11 9.70 7.93 -5.08
C SER A 11 9.34 8.75 -6.32
N PRO A 12 8.07 9.12 -6.51
CA PRO A 12 7.66 10.04 -7.57
C PRO A 12 8.14 11.48 -7.30
N LEU A 13 8.62 11.77 -6.09
CA LEU A 13 9.09 13.10 -5.67
C LEU A 13 10.61 13.28 -5.88
N VAL A 14 11.24 12.43 -6.69
CA VAL A 14 12.65 12.60 -7.09
C VAL A 14 12.74 13.73 -8.11
N GLY A 15 13.72 14.62 -7.92
CA GLY A 15 13.94 15.78 -8.80
C GLY A 15 13.62 17.11 -8.13
N PRO A 16 13.57 18.20 -8.92
CA PRO A 16 13.16 19.53 -8.46
C PRO A 16 11.74 19.52 -7.86
N ASN A 17 11.51 20.33 -6.84
CA ASN A 17 10.20 20.50 -6.23
C ASN A 17 9.51 21.74 -6.79
N ASP A 18 8.23 21.64 -7.07
CA ASP A 18 7.37 22.80 -7.27
C ASP A 18 6.65 23.11 -5.96
N ASP A 19 7.08 24.18 -5.30
CA ASP A 19 6.54 24.59 -3.99
C ASP A 19 5.07 25.01 -4.06
N SER A 20 4.52 25.24 -5.26
CA SER A 20 3.08 25.50 -5.46
C SER A 20 2.21 24.25 -5.31
N LEU A 21 2.78 23.05 -5.50
CA LEU A 21 2.06 21.77 -5.37
C LEU A 21 2.12 21.20 -3.96
N GLY A 22 3.23 21.42 -3.25
CA GLY A 22 3.43 20.82 -1.94
C GLY A 22 4.85 20.97 -1.39
N PRO A 23 5.06 20.58 -0.12
CA PRO A 23 6.38 20.65 0.50
C PRO A 23 7.33 19.61 -0.11
N ARG A 24 8.61 19.97 -0.21
CA ARG A 24 9.69 19.08 -0.66
C ARG A 24 9.74 17.74 0.07
N PHE A 25 9.46 17.76 1.37
CA PHE A 25 9.52 16.61 2.28
C PHE A 25 8.17 16.45 2.98
N PRO A 26 7.20 15.75 2.37
CA PRO A 26 5.87 15.62 2.95
C PRO A 26 5.86 14.68 4.16
N VAL A 27 5.00 15.00 5.13
CA VAL A 27 4.70 14.12 6.26
C VAL A 27 3.77 13.01 5.78
N VAL A 28 4.19 11.76 5.91
CA VAL A 28 3.40 10.57 5.55
C VAL A 28 2.76 9.87 6.75
N SER A 29 3.13 10.28 7.97
CA SER A 29 2.55 9.75 9.21
C SER A 29 1.05 10.03 9.26
N GLY A 30 0.24 8.99 9.48
CA GLY A 30 -1.21 9.13 9.57
C GLY A 30 -1.91 9.46 8.24
N LEU A 31 -1.24 9.26 7.10
CA LEU A 31 -1.80 9.51 5.76
C LEU A 31 -3.10 8.73 5.49
N TYR A 32 -3.19 7.50 6.01
CA TYR A 32 -4.33 6.63 5.77
C TYR A 32 -5.46 6.84 6.80
N CYS A 33 -6.69 6.86 6.30
CA CYS A 33 -7.93 7.01 7.04
C CYS A 33 -8.74 5.70 7.05
N PRO A 34 -8.31 4.65 7.78
CA PRO A 34 -9.00 3.34 7.79
C PRO A 34 -10.44 3.42 8.30
N GLN A 35 -10.75 4.39 9.16
CA GLN A 35 -12.11 4.56 9.68
C GLN A 35 -13.10 5.01 8.59
N SER A 36 -12.66 5.79 7.60
CA SER A 36 -13.49 6.19 6.46
C SER A 36 -13.94 4.97 5.65
N VAL A 37 -13.02 4.03 5.42
CA VAL A 37 -13.32 2.75 4.76
C VAL A 37 -14.28 1.90 5.59
N ARG A 38 -14.00 1.71 6.90
CA ARG A 38 -14.86 0.91 7.78
C ARG A 38 -16.27 1.45 7.86
N ARG A 39 -16.42 2.79 7.87
CA ARG A 39 -17.73 3.44 7.84
C ARG A 39 -18.45 3.19 6.52
N ALA A 40 -17.77 3.34 5.39
CA ALA A 40 -18.35 3.16 4.08
C ALA A 40 -18.82 1.72 3.80
N LEU A 41 -18.14 0.72 4.38
CA LEU A 41 -18.45 -0.70 4.18
C LEU A 41 -19.27 -1.33 5.33
N ARG A 42 -19.70 -0.52 6.30
CA ARG A 42 -20.44 -1.01 7.46
C ARG A 42 -21.77 -1.63 7.03
N GLY A 43 -22.04 -2.85 7.49
CA GLY A 43 -23.28 -3.57 7.21
C GLY A 43 -23.31 -4.28 5.84
N GLY A 44 -22.26 -4.13 5.03
CA GLY A 44 -22.09 -4.91 3.81
C GLY A 44 -21.58 -6.33 4.07
N PRO A 45 -21.61 -7.21 3.06
CA PRO A 45 -21.13 -8.60 3.18
C PRO A 45 -19.60 -8.69 3.29
N THR A 46 -18.88 -7.62 2.91
CA THR A 46 -17.43 -7.59 2.84
C THR A 46 -16.81 -7.30 4.20
N ARG A 47 -15.97 -8.21 4.69
CA ARG A 47 -15.12 -7.97 5.85
C ARG A 47 -13.86 -7.21 5.43
N VAL A 48 -13.50 -6.19 6.18
CA VAL A 48 -12.27 -5.42 5.97
C VAL A 48 -11.42 -5.38 7.23
N THR A 49 -10.13 -5.60 7.06
CA THR A 49 -9.14 -5.56 8.13
C THR A 49 -8.16 -4.42 7.85
N ALA A 50 -7.73 -3.72 8.91
CA ALA A 50 -6.66 -2.75 8.80
C ALA A 50 -5.32 -3.50 8.85
N ALA A 51 -4.48 -3.29 7.83
CA ALA A 51 -3.19 -3.96 7.69
C ALA A 51 -2.17 -3.02 7.03
N VAL A 52 -0.90 -3.33 7.23
CA VAL A 52 0.22 -2.76 6.48
C VAL A 52 0.30 -3.46 5.12
N VAL A 53 0.62 -2.73 4.05
CA VAL A 53 0.83 -3.28 2.70
C VAL A 53 2.22 -2.91 2.20
N ALA A 54 2.95 -3.88 1.66
CA ALA A 54 4.26 -3.66 1.06
C ALA A 54 4.14 -3.39 -0.44
N GLU A 55 4.78 -2.33 -0.93
CA GLU A 55 4.94 -2.08 -2.37
C GLU A 55 6.18 -2.80 -2.88
N VAL A 56 6.01 -3.65 -3.88
CA VAL A 56 7.05 -4.35 -4.62
C VAL A 56 7.06 -3.89 -6.08
N ARG A 57 8.09 -4.24 -6.84
CA ARG A 57 8.18 -3.80 -8.25
C ARG A 57 7.15 -4.47 -9.15
N ASN A 58 6.80 -5.71 -8.86
CA ASN A 58 5.80 -6.48 -9.61
C ASN A 58 5.18 -7.51 -8.66
N ARG A 59 3.89 -7.32 -8.31
CA ARG A 59 3.22 -8.21 -7.34
C ARG A 59 3.04 -9.64 -7.82
N ARG A 60 3.07 -9.86 -9.14
CA ARG A 60 2.90 -11.18 -9.77
C ARG A 60 4.20 -11.97 -9.84
N ARG A 61 5.36 -11.30 -9.74
CA ARG A 61 6.68 -11.93 -9.84
C ARG A 61 7.68 -11.16 -8.99
N LEU A 62 7.70 -11.48 -7.70
CA LEU A 62 8.71 -10.99 -6.78
C LEU A 62 10.08 -11.56 -7.16
N SER A 63 11.12 -10.74 -7.00
CA SER A 63 12.50 -11.22 -6.95
C SER A 63 12.76 -11.96 -5.63
N ASP A 64 13.81 -12.78 -5.59
CA ASP A 64 14.21 -13.51 -4.38
C ASP A 64 14.47 -12.56 -3.19
N PHE A 65 15.05 -11.38 -3.48
CA PHE A 65 15.24 -10.33 -2.50
C PHE A 65 13.90 -9.80 -1.94
N GLU A 66 12.96 -9.43 -2.82
CA GLU A 66 11.64 -8.95 -2.39
C GLU A 66 10.90 -10.02 -1.59
N GLU A 67 10.97 -11.28 -2.02
CA GLU A 67 10.34 -12.40 -1.30
C GLU A 67 10.96 -12.60 0.08
N GLY A 68 12.30 -12.52 0.19
CA GLY A 68 13.01 -12.59 1.47
C GLY A 68 12.63 -11.46 2.43
N VAL A 69 12.55 -10.22 1.93
CA VAL A 69 12.17 -9.04 2.73
C VAL A 69 10.70 -9.09 3.15
N VAL A 70 9.78 -9.45 2.26
CA VAL A 70 8.36 -9.58 2.61
C VAL A 70 8.15 -10.66 3.67
N ARG A 71 8.85 -11.81 3.54
CA ARG A 71 8.81 -12.87 4.56
C ARG A 71 9.36 -12.42 5.90
N SER A 72 10.48 -11.71 5.93
CA SER A 72 11.12 -11.28 7.18
C SER A 72 10.36 -10.16 7.90
N THR A 73 9.70 -9.28 7.16
CA THR A 73 8.89 -8.18 7.72
C THR A 73 7.52 -8.61 8.25
N GLY A 74 7.04 -9.80 7.84
CA GLY A 74 5.72 -10.30 8.23
C GLY A 74 4.55 -9.50 7.65
N ILE A 75 4.79 -8.65 6.66
CA ILE A 75 3.74 -7.84 6.02
C ILE A 75 2.88 -8.77 5.15
N PRO A 76 1.56 -8.88 5.40
CA PRO A 76 0.74 -9.95 4.83
C PRO A 76 0.31 -9.71 3.39
N VAL A 77 0.42 -8.48 2.89
CA VAL A 77 -0.11 -8.07 1.59
C VAL A 77 0.94 -7.30 0.82
N VAL A 78 1.07 -7.63 -0.46
CA VAL A 78 1.93 -6.89 -1.40
C VAL A 78 1.10 -6.24 -2.51
N THR A 79 1.58 -5.12 -3.04
CA THR A 79 1.01 -4.38 -4.17
C THR A 79 2.13 -3.77 -5.01
N ASP A 80 1.80 -3.19 -6.16
CA ASP A 80 2.72 -2.54 -7.10
C ASP A 80 2.15 -1.22 -7.67
N GLU A 81 1.10 -0.68 -7.03
CA GLU A 81 0.28 0.40 -7.60
C GLU A 81 -0.07 1.53 -6.62
N LEU A 82 0.39 1.49 -5.36
CA LEU A 82 -0.21 2.30 -4.30
C LEU A 82 0.70 3.42 -3.77
N VAL A 83 1.95 3.12 -3.47
CA VAL A 83 2.82 4.02 -2.70
C VAL A 83 3.11 5.29 -3.48
N ALA A 84 3.27 5.22 -4.79
CA ALA A 84 3.44 6.43 -5.61
C ALA A 84 2.26 7.41 -5.44
N VAL A 85 1.02 6.91 -5.53
CA VAL A 85 -0.19 7.70 -5.30
C VAL A 85 -0.23 8.20 -3.86
N ALA A 86 0.22 7.39 -2.91
CA ALA A 86 0.25 7.77 -1.51
C ALA A 86 1.16 8.96 -1.23
N LEU A 87 2.38 8.92 -1.78
CA LEU A 87 3.36 10.00 -1.64
C LEU A 87 2.90 11.29 -2.33
N LEU A 88 2.26 11.18 -3.50
CA LEU A 88 1.69 12.34 -4.19
C LEU A 88 0.55 12.97 -3.39
N ALA A 89 -0.35 12.15 -2.83
CA ALA A 89 -1.43 12.67 -1.99
C ALA A 89 -0.87 13.39 -0.75
N ALA A 90 0.14 12.82 -0.09
CA ALA A 90 0.80 13.46 1.05
C ALA A 90 1.47 14.79 0.65
N HIS A 91 2.15 14.81 -0.49
CA HIS A 91 2.76 16.02 -1.05
C HIS A 91 1.71 17.10 -1.31
N MET A 92 0.55 16.76 -1.85
CA MET A 92 -0.54 17.71 -2.10
C MET A 92 -1.40 18.02 -0.86
N GLY A 93 -0.97 17.61 0.35
CA GLY A 93 -1.69 17.86 1.60
C GLY A 93 -2.97 17.03 1.80
N GLY A 94 -3.15 15.97 1.01
CA GLY A 94 -4.29 15.07 1.05
C GLY A 94 -4.17 13.95 2.11
N ARG A 95 -5.29 13.25 2.30
CA ARG A 95 -5.38 12.01 3.08
C ARG A 95 -6.09 10.93 2.27
N LEU A 96 -5.83 9.66 2.60
CA LEU A 96 -6.28 8.54 1.77
C LEU A 96 -7.17 7.57 2.52
N ALA A 97 -8.32 7.26 1.94
CA ALA A 97 -9.04 6.02 2.23
C ALA A 97 -8.61 4.97 1.21
N ALA A 98 -7.92 3.92 1.64
CA ALA A 98 -7.37 2.90 0.76
C ALA A 98 -7.80 1.48 1.16
N VAL A 99 -8.14 0.67 0.17
CA VAL A 99 -8.48 -0.75 0.27
C VAL A 99 -7.69 -1.50 -0.78
N VAL A 100 -7.10 -2.63 -0.38
CA VAL A 100 -6.53 -3.61 -1.31
C VAL A 100 -7.46 -4.81 -1.31
N VAL A 101 -7.89 -5.23 -2.48
CA VAL A 101 -8.69 -6.45 -2.67
C VAL A 101 -7.72 -7.59 -2.93
N LEU A 102 -7.84 -8.66 -2.15
CA LEU A 102 -7.04 -9.86 -2.32
C LEU A 102 -7.80 -10.81 -3.23
N GLU A 103 -7.16 -11.24 -4.31
CA GLU A 103 -7.65 -12.37 -5.08
C GLU A 103 -7.30 -13.66 -4.34
N GLU A 104 -8.26 -14.58 -4.21
CA GLU A 104 -7.96 -15.90 -3.70
C GLU A 104 -7.00 -16.59 -4.68
N LYS A 105 -5.80 -16.94 -4.22
CA LYS A 105 -5.01 -17.96 -4.91
C LYS A 105 -5.83 -19.25 -4.84
N GLY A 106 -6.32 -19.70 -5.99
CA GLY A 106 -7.02 -20.98 -6.11
C GLY A 106 -6.27 -22.04 -5.31
N ARG A 107 -6.94 -22.58 -4.29
CA ARG A 107 -6.41 -23.63 -3.42
C ARG A 107 -5.96 -24.75 -4.34
N LYS A 108 -4.65 -24.90 -4.57
CA LYS A 108 -4.13 -26.10 -5.23
C LYS A 108 -4.63 -27.25 -4.37
N SER A 109 -5.53 -28.05 -4.93
CA SER A 109 -5.99 -29.29 -4.34
C SER A 109 -4.74 -30.08 -4.05
N ASP A 110 -4.41 -30.20 -2.77
CA ASP A 110 -3.50 -31.22 -2.29
C ASP A 110 -4.21 -32.54 -2.62
N ARG A 111 -3.84 -33.11 -3.77
CA ARG A 111 -4.38 -34.36 -4.27
C ARG A 111 -3.20 -35.27 -4.52
N THR A 112 -3.13 -36.25 -3.62
CA THR A 112 -2.42 -37.54 -3.64
C THR A 112 -0.91 -37.52 -3.54
#